data_AF-A0AAD6PDT6-F1
#
_entry.id   AF-A0AAD6PDT6-F1
#
_cell.length_a   1.000
_cell.length_b   1.000
_cell.length_c   1.000
_cell.angle_alpha   90.00
_cell.angle_beta   90.00
_cell.angle_gamma   90.00
#
_symmetry.space_group_name_H-M   'P 1'
#
loop_
_entity.id
_entity.type
_entity.pdbx_description
1 polymer ?
#
loop_
_entity_poly.entity_id
_entity_poly.type
_entity_poly.pdbx_seq_one_letter_code
_entity_poly.pdbx_strand_id
1 'polypeptide(L)'
;MDTLKSQCADMSAKCEGSPERRNHTMLSKIGAVVRVQQLYRGYRTRRRVADSAVIAQELWWQAIYHADLHENTVSFFKSPKSESAASRWKRVGSHASKVGKGVSKHAESEKLYFEHWIEAIDPRHRYGAFLYMYFKKWSETNSGQPFFYWLDVGDGKEVEVEECPRSKLQENSIKYLGPKEREQYECIIIEGRFFHKQSRNLVDTKGKWIFVLSPTRRLYAGQKKRGKFHHSSFLAGGATIAAGTVIIENGNLKFISPMSGHYRPTQEKFESFLSFFKDSGVNLDEVQVTSIVPPPSQIIFSRVLFLAHLFFSLFR
;
A
#
# COMPACT_ATOMS: atom_id res chain seq x y z
N MET A 1 40.15 -11.48 -12.44
CA MET A 1 41.29 -10.80 -11.77
C MET A 1 42.57 -10.91 -12.59
N ASP A 2 42.66 -11.86 -13.53
CA ASP A 2 43.86 -12.12 -14.32
C ASP A 2 44.06 -11.18 -15.52
N THR A 3 42.98 -10.58 -16.02
CA THR A 3 43.01 -9.59 -17.12
C THR A 3 43.64 -8.26 -16.70
N LEU A 4 43.54 -7.89 -15.41
CA LEU A 4 44.15 -6.66 -14.85
C LEU A 4 45.65 -6.85 -14.53
N LYS A 5 46.09 -8.08 -14.26
CA LYS A 5 47.51 -8.40 -14.08
C LYS A 5 48.28 -8.34 -15.40
N SER A 6 47.66 -8.78 -16.50
CA SER A 6 48.23 -8.69 -17.85
C SER A 6 48.42 -7.24 -18.32
N GLN A 7 47.46 -6.35 -18.07
CA GLN A 7 47.55 -4.94 -18.47
C GLN A 7 48.60 -4.13 -17.66
N CYS A 8 48.94 -4.55 -16.43
CA CYS A 8 50.00 -3.93 -15.65
C CYS A 8 51.41 -4.28 -16.18
N ALA A 9 51.60 -5.44 -16.81
CA ALA A 9 52.89 -5.85 -17.36
C ALA A 9 53.22 -5.05 -18.65
N ASP A 10 52.21 -4.74 -19.47
CA ASP A 10 52.39 -4.11 -20.78
C ASP A 10 52.64 -2.59 -20.69
N MET A 11 52.14 -1.93 -19.63
CA MET A 11 52.39 -0.51 -19.37
C MET A 11 53.82 -0.19 -18.91
N SER A 12 54.61 -1.20 -18.52
CA SER A 12 55.98 -0.99 -18.04
C SER A 12 57.01 -0.87 -19.17
N ALA A 13 56.63 -1.18 -20.42
CA ALA A 13 57.57 -1.29 -21.54
C ALA A 13 57.68 -0.03 -22.44
N LYS A 14 56.90 1.04 -22.21
CA LYS A 14 56.75 2.13 -23.20
C LYS A 14 57.01 3.59 -22.74
N CYS A 15 57.73 3.84 -21.64
CA CYS A 15 58.03 5.21 -21.23
C CYS A 15 59.50 5.38 -20.78
N GLU A 16 60.34 5.93 -21.65
CA GLU A 16 61.74 6.29 -21.36
C GLU A 16 61.78 7.54 -20.44
N GLY A 17 62.39 7.39 -19.27
CA GLY A 17 62.56 8.44 -18.25
C GLY A 17 63.30 7.91 -17.02
N SER A 18 64.03 8.78 -16.30
CA SER A 18 64.97 8.38 -15.22
C SER A 18 64.28 7.59 -14.08
N PRO A 19 65.00 6.65 -13.42
CA PRO A 19 64.43 5.72 -12.44
C PRO A 19 63.76 6.41 -11.22
N GLU A 20 64.25 7.58 -10.78
CA GLU A 20 63.62 8.37 -9.72
C GLU A 20 62.25 8.94 -10.13
N ARG A 21 62.11 9.41 -11.37
CA ARG A 21 60.84 9.91 -11.90
C ARG A 21 59.81 8.78 -12.05
N ARG A 22 60.24 7.57 -12.41
CA ARG A 22 59.37 6.39 -12.51
C ARG A 22 58.80 5.99 -11.15
N ASN A 23 59.64 5.95 -10.11
CA ASN A 23 59.21 5.61 -8.75
C ASN A 23 58.21 6.63 -8.19
N HIS A 24 58.46 7.94 -8.37
CA HIS A 24 57.53 8.98 -7.94
C HIS A 24 56.17 8.90 -8.66
N THR A 25 56.19 8.64 -9.97
CA THR A 25 54.96 8.51 -10.77
C THR A 25 54.16 7.25 -10.41
N MET A 26 54.84 6.15 -10.12
CA MET A 26 54.21 4.90 -9.66
C MET A 26 53.61 5.05 -8.26
N LEU A 27 54.31 5.66 -7.31
CA LEU A 27 53.80 5.95 -5.96
C LEU A 27 52.60 6.90 -5.99
N SER A 28 52.63 7.91 -6.85
CA SER A 28 51.49 8.81 -7.09
C SER A 28 50.26 8.06 -7.64
N LYS A 29 50.46 7.18 -8.64
CA LYS A 29 49.39 6.33 -9.18
C LYS A 29 48.82 5.39 -8.10
N ILE A 30 49.66 4.77 -7.28
CA ILE A 30 49.23 3.90 -6.17
C ILE A 30 48.43 4.72 -5.14
N GLY A 31 48.92 5.91 -4.76
CA GLY A 31 48.22 6.82 -3.84
C GLY A 31 46.84 7.24 -4.36
N ALA A 32 46.73 7.54 -5.65
CA ALA A 32 45.45 7.84 -6.29
C ALA A 32 44.49 6.64 -6.26
N VAL A 33 44.97 5.43 -6.58
CA VAL A 33 44.17 4.20 -6.53
C VAL A 33 43.69 3.89 -5.11
N VAL A 34 44.55 4.02 -4.10
CA VAL A 34 44.18 3.82 -2.69
C VAL A 34 43.09 4.83 -2.28
N ARG A 35 43.21 6.09 -2.70
CA ARG A 35 42.20 7.12 -2.41
C ARG A 35 40.85 6.80 -3.05
N VAL A 36 40.83 6.34 -4.30
CA VAL A 36 39.60 5.87 -4.98
C VAL A 36 38.99 4.68 -4.25
N GLN A 37 39.81 3.70 -3.84
CA GLN A 37 39.34 2.53 -3.09
C GLN A 37 38.74 2.92 -1.73
N GLN A 38 39.37 3.85 -1.00
CA GLN A 38 38.85 4.36 0.28
C GLN A 38 37.51 5.10 0.08
N LEU A 39 37.42 5.96 -0.93
CA LEU A 39 36.17 6.65 -1.29
C LEU A 39 35.06 5.65 -1.63
N TYR A 40 35.37 4.61 -2.43
CA TYR A 40 34.42 3.57 -2.80
C TYR A 40 33.97 2.74 -1.60
N ARG A 41 34.89 2.33 -0.70
CA ARG A 41 34.55 1.62 0.55
C ARG A 41 33.68 2.48 1.47
N GLY A 42 34.00 3.76 1.61
CA GLY A 42 33.19 4.72 2.37
C GLY A 42 31.79 4.90 1.78
N TYR A 43 31.70 5.04 0.45
CA TYR A 43 30.43 5.08 -0.27
C TYR A 43 29.59 3.82 -0.04
N ARG A 44 30.18 2.64 -0.20
CA ARG A 44 29.49 1.35 -0.01
C ARG A 44 28.96 1.19 1.42
N THR A 45 29.71 1.63 2.42
CA THR A 45 29.30 1.59 3.83
C THR A 45 28.12 2.51 4.08
N ARG A 46 28.19 3.78 3.62
CA ARG A 46 27.06 4.72 3.73
C ARG A 46 25.81 4.21 3.01
N ARG A 47 25.97 3.61 1.82
CA ARG A 47 24.85 3.03 1.07
C ARG A 47 24.20 1.88 1.84
N ARG A 48 24.98 0.96 2.41
CA ARG A 48 24.49 -0.13 3.27
C ARG A 48 23.72 0.38 4.49
N VAL A 49 24.27 1.36 5.20
CA VAL A 49 23.61 1.96 6.37
C VAL A 49 22.28 2.62 5.96
N ALA A 50 22.26 3.33 4.84
CA ALA A 50 21.04 3.92 4.31
C ALA A 50 20.00 2.84 3.92
N ASP A 51 20.42 1.75 3.27
CA ASP A 51 19.53 0.63 2.94
C ASP A 51 18.95 -0.03 4.21
N SER A 52 19.78 -0.24 5.24
CA SER A 52 19.33 -0.76 6.53
C SER A 52 18.35 0.18 7.24
N ALA A 53 18.58 1.50 7.19
CA ALA A 53 17.67 2.48 7.79
C ALA A 53 16.29 2.46 7.11
N VAL A 54 16.24 2.32 5.78
CA VAL A 54 14.98 2.22 5.02
C VAL A 54 14.22 0.93 5.37
N ILE A 55 14.93 -0.21 5.46
CA ILE A 55 14.31 -1.48 5.87
C ILE A 55 13.79 -1.40 7.30
N ALA A 56 14.58 -0.83 8.22
CA ALA A 56 14.16 -0.64 9.61
C ALA A 56 12.90 0.23 9.68
N GLN A 57 12.84 1.34 8.95
CA GLN A 57 11.67 2.22 8.93
C GLN A 57 10.40 1.49 8.47
N GLU A 58 10.49 0.64 7.44
CA GLU A 58 9.37 -0.16 6.95
C GLU A 58 8.92 -1.20 7.99
N LEU A 59 9.85 -1.96 8.57
CA LEU A 59 9.53 -2.95 9.59
C LEU A 59 8.92 -2.32 10.84
N TRP A 60 9.45 -1.16 11.27
CA TRP A 60 8.88 -0.39 12.37
C TRP A 60 7.48 0.10 12.06
N TRP A 61 7.23 0.57 10.84
CA TRP A 61 5.89 0.96 10.43
C TRP A 61 4.92 -0.21 10.53
N GLN A 62 5.29 -1.40 10.01
CA GLN A 62 4.46 -2.61 10.08
C GLN A 62 4.20 -3.06 11.53
N ALA A 63 5.25 -3.08 12.36
CA ALA A 63 5.14 -3.50 13.76
C ALA A 63 4.24 -2.55 14.57
N ILE A 64 4.45 -1.22 14.45
CA ILE A 64 3.62 -0.22 15.13
C ILE A 64 2.18 -0.30 14.63
N TYR A 65 1.99 -0.43 13.31
CA TYR A 65 0.68 -0.52 12.70
C TYR A 65 -0.10 -1.75 13.23
N HIS A 66 0.55 -2.91 13.30
CA HIS A 66 -0.07 -4.14 13.81
C HIS A 66 -0.33 -4.04 15.32
N ALA A 67 0.64 -3.57 16.10
CA ALA A 67 0.51 -3.42 17.54
C ALA A 67 -0.64 -2.46 17.91
N ASP A 68 -0.73 -1.31 17.23
CA ASP A 68 -1.81 -0.33 17.45
C ASP A 68 -3.18 -0.93 17.15
N LEU A 69 -3.34 -1.65 16.04
CA LEU A 69 -4.61 -2.31 15.74
C LEU A 69 -4.93 -3.40 16.77
N HIS A 70 -3.97 -4.25 17.11
CA HIS A 70 -4.18 -5.34 18.05
C HIS A 70 -4.56 -4.83 19.45
N GLU A 71 -3.91 -3.76 19.91
CA GLU A 71 -4.24 -3.11 21.17
C GLU A 71 -5.67 -2.56 21.16
N ASN A 72 -6.06 -1.90 20.06
CA ASN A 72 -7.36 -1.27 19.88
C ASN A 72 -8.49 -2.24 19.48
N THR A 73 -8.25 -3.54 19.32
CA THR A 73 -9.26 -4.52 18.87
C THR A 73 -9.38 -5.76 19.74
N VAL A 74 -8.28 -6.24 20.33
CA VAL A 74 -8.26 -7.52 21.06
C VAL A 74 -7.69 -7.36 22.47
N SER A 75 -6.54 -6.68 22.60
CA SER A 75 -5.76 -6.65 23.85
C SER A 75 -6.49 -5.96 25.01
N PHE A 76 -7.20 -4.86 24.74
CA PHE A 76 -7.84 -4.04 25.78
C PHE A 76 -8.82 -4.83 26.67
N PHE A 77 -9.42 -5.89 26.15
CA PHE A 77 -10.38 -6.74 26.87
C PHE A 77 -9.69 -7.75 27.80
N LYS A 78 -8.38 -8.00 27.66
CA LYS A 78 -7.61 -8.87 28.56
C LYS A 78 -7.23 -8.19 29.88
N SER A 79 -7.37 -6.86 29.95
CA SER A 79 -7.08 -6.12 31.17
C SER A 79 -8.19 -6.36 32.21
N PRO A 80 -7.86 -6.72 33.46
CA PRO A 80 -8.86 -6.92 34.52
C PRO A 80 -9.55 -5.61 34.94
N LYS A 81 -9.05 -4.45 34.51
CA LYS A 81 -9.69 -3.14 34.77
C LYS A 81 -10.70 -2.84 33.67
N SER A 82 -11.94 -2.54 34.06
CA SER A 82 -12.97 -2.05 33.13
C SER A 82 -12.48 -0.82 32.38
N GLU A 83 -12.66 -0.80 31.05
CA GLU A 83 -12.26 0.32 30.20
C GLU A 83 -12.98 1.61 30.62
N SER A 84 -12.23 2.71 30.80
CA SER A 84 -12.84 4.01 31.05
C SER A 84 -13.58 4.53 29.81
N ALA A 85 -14.56 5.42 29.98
CA ALA A 85 -15.23 6.07 28.86
C ALA A 85 -14.23 6.79 27.93
N ALA A 86 -13.21 7.44 28.50
CA ALA A 86 -12.16 8.13 27.75
C ALA A 86 -11.33 7.15 26.90
N SER A 87 -10.98 5.98 27.45
CA SER A 87 -10.25 4.93 26.72
C SER A 87 -11.07 4.41 25.53
N ARG A 88 -12.36 4.17 25.73
CA ARG A 88 -13.28 3.76 24.66
C ARG A 88 -13.36 4.78 23.53
N TRP A 89 -13.52 6.07 23.87
CA TRP A 89 -13.53 7.15 22.88
C TRP A 89 -12.20 7.31 22.16
N LYS A 90 -11.07 7.14 22.85
CA LYS A 90 -9.74 7.13 22.23
C LYS A 90 -9.60 6.02 21.20
N ARG A 91 -10.06 4.80 21.53
CA ARG A 91 -10.03 3.63 20.63
C ARG A 91 -10.87 3.84 19.38
N VAL A 92 -12.07 4.38 19.54
CA VAL A 92 -12.95 4.71 18.39
C VAL A 92 -12.36 5.83 17.55
N GLY A 93 -11.75 6.84 18.17
CA GLY A 93 -10.96 7.86 17.48
C GLY A 93 -9.82 7.27 16.66
N SER A 94 -9.09 6.28 17.21
CA SER A 94 -8.02 5.58 16.50
C SER A 94 -8.55 4.88 15.25
N HIS A 95 -9.61 4.07 15.37
CA HIS A 95 -10.25 3.39 14.24
C HIS A 95 -10.79 4.36 13.18
N ALA A 96 -11.45 5.44 13.60
CA ALA A 96 -11.94 6.47 12.71
C ALA A 96 -10.79 7.17 11.97
N SER A 97 -9.67 7.45 12.66
CA SER A 97 -8.47 8.03 12.06
C SER A 97 -7.85 7.12 10.99
N LYS A 98 -7.97 5.80 11.20
CA LYS A 98 -7.46 4.78 10.28
C LYS A 98 -8.19 4.80 8.94
N VAL A 99 -9.52 4.69 9.00
CA VAL A 99 -10.40 4.70 7.83
C VAL A 99 -10.46 6.09 7.19
N GLY A 100 -10.29 7.15 7.99
CA GLY A 100 -10.27 8.54 7.54
C GLY A 100 -8.89 9.03 7.06
N LYS A 101 -7.86 8.18 7.06
CA LYS A 101 -6.49 8.61 6.77
C LYS A 101 -6.39 9.20 5.37
N GLY A 102 -6.01 10.48 5.29
CA GLY A 102 -5.77 11.18 4.03
C GLY A 102 -6.99 11.93 3.47
N VAL A 103 -8.16 11.84 4.10
CA VAL A 103 -9.38 12.50 3.62
C VAL A 103 -9.28 14.03 3.65
N SER A 104 -8.62 14.57 4.68
CA SER A 104 -8.42 16.03 4.80
C SER A 104 -7.41 16.61 3.80
N LYS A 105 -6.64 15.76 3.09
CA LYS A 105 -5.58 16.23 2.20
C LYS A 105 -6.09 16.75 0.86
N HIS A 106 -7.26 16.31 0.43
CA HIS A 106 -7.87 16.77 -0.83
C HIS A 106 -9.38 16.63 -0.72
N ALA A 107 -10.14 17.66 -1.10
CA ALA A 107 -11.61 17.70 -0.95
C ALA A 107 -12.33 16.54 -1.65
N GLU A 108 -11.74 16.05 -2.75
CA GLU A 108 -12.29 14.94 -3.54
C GLU A 108 -11.98 13.56 -2.96
N SER A 109 -11.18 13.44 -1.89
CA SER A 109 -10.74 12.15 -1.34
C SER A 109 -11.92 11.33 -0.81
N GLU A 110 -12.05 10.10 -1.30
CA GLU A 110 -13.02 9.11 -0.87
C GLU A 110 -12.45 8.16 0.16
N LYS A 111 -13.25 7.87 1.18
CA LYS A 111 -12.96 6.81 2.14
C LYS A 111 -13.28 5.46 1.53
N LEU A 112 -12.73 4.42 2.14
CA LEU A 112 -13.14 3.05 1.87
C LEU A 112 -14.67 2.92 2.07
N TYR A 113 -15.33 1.95 1.46
CA TYR A 113 -16.76 1.69 1.67
C TYR A 113 -16.98 0.99 3.01
N PHE A 114 -18.12 1.25 3.66
CA PHE A 114 -18.43 0.80 5.03
C PHE A 114 -18.16 -0.69 5.26
N GLU A 115 -18.62 -1.54 4.34
CA GLU A 115 -18.48 -3.00 4.39
C GLU A 115 -17.02 -3.48 4.46
N HIS A 116 -16.07 -2.64 4.06
CA HIS A 116 -14.65 -2.97 4.02
C HIS A 116 -13.83 -2.31 5.13
N TRP A 117 -14.42 -1.51 6.02
CA TRP A 117 -13.64 -0.90 7.10
C TRP A 117 -13.18 -1.92 8.13
N ILE A 118 -14.00 -2.94 8.38
CA ILE A 118 -13.64 -4.04 9.25
C ILE A 118 -12.35 -4.72 8.78
N GLU A 119 -12.09 -4.81 7.46
CA GLU A 119 -10.80 -5.28 6.93
C GLU A 119 -9.65 -4.32 7.27
N ALA A 120 -9.89 -3.01 7.19
CA ALA A 120 -8.87 -2.00 7.45
C ALA A 120 -8.47 -1.88 8.93
N ILE A 121 -9.41 -2.12 9.83
CA ILE A 121 -9.19 -2.07 11.28
C ILE A 121 -8.88 -3.45 11.91
N ASP A 122 -9.10 -4.54 11.18
CA ASP A 122 -8.66 -5.87 11.59
C ASP A 122 -7.12 -5.94 11.61
N PRO A 123 -6.47 -6.28 12.74
CA PRO A 123 -5.01 -6.44 12.79
C PRO A 123 -4.47 -7.45 11.77
N ARG A 124 -5.30 -8.44 11.39
CA ARG A 124 -4.95 -9.50 10.44
C ARG A 124 -5.33 -9.16 8.99
N HIS A 125 -6.06 -8.08 8.76
CA HIS A 125 -6.59 -7.68 7.45
C HIS A 125 -7.33 -8.80 6.71
N ARG A 126 -8.10 -9.62 7.43
CA ARG A 126 -8.94 -10.65 6.80
C ARG A 126 -9.88 -10.02 5.80
N TYR A 127 -10.09 -10.71 4.69
CA TYR A 127 -10.84 -10.20 3.55
C TYR A 127 -12.24 -9.74 3.96
N GLY A 128 -12.54 -8.45 3.75
CA GLY A 128 -13.71 -7.81 4.35
C GLY A 128 -15.04 -8.50 4.01
N ALA A 129 -15.20 -9.00 2.78
CA ALA A 129 -16.43 -9.70 2.39
C ALA A 129 -16.68 -10.99 3.20
N PHE A 130 -15.61 -11.69 3.58
CA PHE A 130 -15.70 -12.89 4.43
C PHE A 130 -15.86 -12.51 5.90
N LEU A 131 -15.10 -11.52 6.35
CA LEU A 131 -15.18 -11.02 7.72
C LEU A 131 -16.58 -10.45 8.05
N TYR A 132 -17.25 -9.85 7.07
CA TYR A 132 -18.60 -9.30 7.23
C TYR A 132 -19.66 -10.38 7.53
N MET A 133 -19.48 -11.60 7.03
CA MET A 133 -20.39 -12.71 7.34
C MET A 133 -20.36 -13.04 8.85
N TYR A 134 -19.17 -13.05 9.44
CA TYR A 134 -18.98 -13.21 10.89
C TYR A 134 -19.48 -12.00 11.67
N PHE A 135 -19.28 -10.79 11.15
CA PHE A 135 -19.80 -9.57 11.76
C PHE A 135 -21.33 -9.61 11.87
N LYS A 136 -22.02 -10.08 10.82
CA LYS A 136 -23.48 -10.26 10.85
C LYS A 136 -23.88 -11.24 11.94
N LYS A 137 -23.22 -12.40 12.01
CA LYS A 137 -23.49 -13.41 13.06
C LYS A 137 -23.28 -12.87 14.47
N TRP A 138 -22.17 -12.15 14.68
CA TRP A 138 -21.88 -11.48 15.94
C TRP A 138 -22.95 -10.45 16.34
N SER A 139 -23.45 -9.66 15.37
CA SER A 139 -24.46 -8.63 15.61
C SER A 139 -25.79 -9.19 16.11
N GLU A 140 -26.08 -10.46 15.79
CA GLU A 140 -27.26 -11.19 16.26
C GLU A 140 -27.07 -11.77 17.68
N THR A 141 -25.84 -11.81 18.21
CA THR A 141 -25.56 -12.31 19.57
C THR A 141 -25.82 -11.25 20.64
N ASN A 142 -25.97 -11.67 21.89
CA ASN A 142 -25.99 -10.80 23.08
C ASN A 142 -24.70 -10.97 23.93
N SER A 143 -23.56 -11.25 23.29
CA SER A 143 -22.30 -11.58 23.99
C SER A 143 -21.73 -10.43 24.84
N GLY A 144 -22.08 -9.17 24.54
CA GLY A 144 -21.44 -7.99 25.17
C GLY A 144 -19.93 -7.92 24.93
N GLN A 145 -19.45 -8.66 23.92
CA GLN A 145 -18.04 -8.73 23.54
C GLN A 145 -17.83 -7.90 22.26
N PRO A 146 -16.77 -7.10 22.18
CA PRO A 146 -16.36 -6.42 20.95
C PRO A 146 -16.08 -7.43 19.84
N PHE A 147 -16.40 -7.09 18.59
CA PHE A 147 -16.42 -8.03 17.47
C PHE A 147 -15.13 -8.86 17.31
N PHE A 148 -13.95 -8.21 17.26
CA PHE A 148 -12.68 -8.92 17.09
C PHE A 148 -12.31 -9.79 18.29
N TYR A 149 -12.64 -9.34 19.50
CA TYR A 149 -12.47 -10.15 20.69
C TYR A 149 -13.37 -11.39 20.64
N TRP A 150 -14.66 -11.20 20.39
CA TRP A 150 -15.63 -12.29 20.22
C TRP A 150 -15.16 -13.29 19.17
N LEU A 151 -14.67 -12.79 18.04
CA LEU A 151 -14.25 -13.61 16.91
C LEU A 151 -12.97 -14.41 17.17
N ASP A 152 -12.00 -13.86 17.89
CA ASP A 152 -10.65 -14.46 18.00
C ASP A 152 -10.35 -15.09 19.35
N VAL A 153 -11.07 -14.71 20.41
CA VAL A 153 -10.76 -15.11 21.80
C VAL A 153 -12.01 -15.52 22.57
N GLY A 154 -13.10 -14.78 22.41
CA GLY A 154 -14.32 -14.91 23.18
C GLY A 154 -15.27 -15.97 22.64
N ASP A 155 -16.57 -15.70 22.76
CA ASP A 155 -17.63 -16.69 22.58
C ASP A 155 -17.77 -17.15 21.13
N GLY A 156 -17.34 -16.31 20.18
CA GLY A 156 -17.38 -16.57 18.75
C GLY A 156 -16.21 -17.36 18.20
N LYS A 157 -15.22 -17.71 19.03
CA LYS A 157 -13.96 -18.30 18.56
C LYS A 157 -14.15 -19.62 17.78
N GLU A 158 -15.15 -20.41 18.18
CA GLU A 158 -15.54 -21.70 17.58
C GLU A 158 -16.75 -21.59 16.64
N VAL A 159 -17.27 -20.38 16.40
CA VAL A 159 -18.38 -20.18 15.47
C VAL A 159 -17.89 -20.39 14.04
N GLU A 160 -18.59 -21.24 13.30
CA GLU A 160 -18.38 -21.50 11.88
C GLU A 160 -19.53 -20.92 11.06
N VAL A 161 -19.21 -20.38 9.88
CA VAL A 161 -20.18 -19.91 8.89
C VAL A 161 -20.07 -20.81 7.66
N GLU A 162 -21.19 -21.40 7.23
CA GLU A 162 -21.21 -22.42 6.18
C GLU A 162 -20.56 -21.94 4.86
N GLU A 163 -20.87 -20.72 4.42
CA GLU A 163 -20.32 -20.14 3.18
C GLU A 163 -18.85 -19.71 3.32
N CYS A 164 -18.39 -19.50 4.55
CA CYS A 164 -17.03 -19.08 4.86
C CYS A 164 -16.53 -19.71 6.16
N PRO A 165 -16.04 -20.97 6.10
CA PRO A 165 -15.41 -21.60 7.24
C PRO A 165 -14.21 -20.82 7.75
N ARG A 166 -13.83 -21.00 9.02
CA ARG A 166 -12.75 -20.24 9.67
C ARG A 166 -11.42 -20.39 8.96
N SER A 167 -11.13 -21.58 8.43
CA SER A 167 -9.92 -21.83 7.62
C SER A 167 -9.86 -20.90 6.40
N LYS A 168 -10.97 -20.76 5.67
CA LYS A 168 -11.10 -19.87 4.51
C LYS A 168 -10.99 -18.40 4.90
N LEU A 169 -11.59 -18.00 6.02
CA LEU A 169 -11.46 -16.64 6.56
C LEU A 169 -9.99 -16.31 6.87
N GLN A 170 -9.29 -17.21 7.56
CA GLN A 170 -7.91 -17.01 7.98
C GLN A 170 -6.92 -17.04 6.81
N GLU A 171 -7.18 -17.87 5.80
CA GLU A 171 -6.37 -17.93 4.60
C GLU A 171 -6.46 -16.63 3.78
N ASN A 172 -7.62 -15.97 3.75
CA ASN A 172 -7.85 -14.80 2.90
C ASN A 172 -7.61 -13.51 3.69
N SER A 173 -6.39 -12.98 3.60
CA SER A 173 -6.01 -11.69 4.19
C SER A 173 -5.41 -10.77 3.14
N ILE A 174 -5.85 -9.51 3.13
CA ILE A 174 -5.42 -8.50 2.17
C ILE A 174 -4.07 -7.92 2.59
N LYS A 175 -3.11 -7.92 1.66
CA LYS A 175 -1.80 -7.33 1.90
C LYS A 175 -1.91 -5.80 1.88
N TYR A 176 -1.74 -5.16 3.03
CA TYR A 176 -1.68 -3.70 3.12
C TYR A 176 -0.24 -3.24 2.95
N LEU A 177 0.02 -2.42 1.92
CA LEU A 177 1.37 -2.00 1.58
C LEU A 177 1.81 -0.84 2.46
N GLY A 178 2.97 -1.01 3.10
CA GLY A 178 3.67 0.09 3.73
C GLY A 178 4.28 1.05 2.72
N PRO A 179 4.82 2.20 3.19
CA PRO A 179 5.35 3.24 2.31
C PRO A 179 6.39 2.73 1.32
N LYS A 180 7.30 1.83 1.75
CA LYS A 180 8.38 1.35 0.89
C LYS A 180 7.90 0.32 -0.12
N GLU A 181 7.09 -0.64 0.31
CA GLU A 181 6.54 -1.67 -0.57
C GLU A 181 5.70 -1.05 -1.70
N ARG A 182 4.95 0.01 -1.38
CA ARG A 182 4.07 0.71 -2.32
C ARG A 182 4.80 1.40 -3.47
N GLU A 183 6.06 1.78 -3.30
CA GLU A 183 6.85 2.40 -4.38
C GLU A 183 6.98 1.49 -5.61
N GLN A 184 6.92 0.17 -5.43
CA GLN A 184 6.99 -0.81 -6.52
C GLN A 184 5.79 -0.74 -7.46
N TYR A 185 4.68 -0.20 -6.98
CA TYR A 185 3.42 -0.09 -7.71
C TYR A 185 3.18 1.31 -8.26
N GLU A 186 4.07 2.26 -8.02
CA GLU A 186 3.89 3.63 -8.46
C GLU A 186 4.11 3.76 -9.97
N CYS A 187 3.15 4.37 -10.63
CA CYS A 187 3.20 4.71 -12.05
C CYS A 187 3.36 6.23 -12.20
N ILE A 188 4.10 6.62 -13.23
CA ILE A 188 4.25 8.01 -13.66
C ILE A 188 3.84 8.13 -15.12
N ILE A 189 3.35 9.31 -15.50
CA ILE A 189 2.99 9.61 -16.88
C ILE A 189 4.06 10.55 -17.43
N ILE A 190 4.65 10.19 -18.57
CA ILE A 190 5.63 11.00 -19.30
C ILE A 190 5.14 11.06 -20.73
N GLU A 191 4.89 12.26 -21.25
CA GLU A 191 4.42 12.49 -22.62
C GLU A 191 3.20 11.61 -22.97
N GLY A 192 2.22 11.54 -22.07
CA GLY A 192 0.99 10.75 -22.25
C GLY A 192 1.14 9.24 -22.08
N ARG A 193 2.33 8.73 -21.75
CA ARG A 193 2.60 7.30 -21.62
C ARG A 193 2.92 6.89 -20.17
N PHE A 194 2.44 5.73 -19.78
CA PHE A 194 2.58 5.20 -18.43
C PHE A 194 3.88 4.40 -18.26
N PHE A 195 4.65 4.75 -17.22
CA PHE A 195 5.87 4.08 -16.83
C PHE A 195 5.83 3.64 -15.37
N HIS A 196 6.41 2.48 -15.07
CA HIS A 196 6.74 2.12 -13.69
C HIS A 196 7.82 3.07 -13.17
N LYS A 197 7.57 3.75 -12.04
CA LYS A 197 8.48 4.80 -11.56
C LYS A 197 9.90 4.28 -11.25
N GLN A 198 9.98 3.09 -10.65
CA GLN A 198 11.26 2.50 -10.24
C GLN A 198 12.07 1.98 -11.44
N SER A 199 11.47 1.16 -12.30
CA SER A 199 12.19 0.53 -13.40
C SER A 199 12.29 1.40 -14.65
N ARG A 200 11.44 2.43 -14.78
CA ARG A 200 11.28 3.25 -15.99
C ARG A 200 10.87 2.46 -17.23
N ASN A 201 10.40 1.23 -17.05
CA ASN A 201 9.80 0.45 -18.13
C ASN A 201 8.35 0.90 -18.34
N LEU A 202 7.88 0.76 -19.59
CA LEU A 202 6.48 0.97 -19.93
C LEU A 202 5.59 0.04 -19.10
N VAL A 203 4.45 0.55 -18.66
CA VAL A 203 3.43 -0.27 -18.02
C VAL A 203 2.73 -1.08 -19.12
N ASP A 204 2.66 -2.38 -18.91
CA ASP A 204 1.93 -3.32 -19.77
C ASP A 204 1.12 -4.27 -18.88
N THR A 205 -0.21 -4.18 -18.97
CA THR A 205 -1.12 -4.85 -18.06
C THR A 205 -1.57 -6.19 -18.62
N LYS A 206 -1.25 -7.28 -17.91
CA LYS A 206 -1.74 -8.63 -18.23
C LYS A 206 -2.73 -9.12 -17.17
N GLY A 207 -3.93 -9.48 -17.61
CA GLY A 207 -5.05 -9.88 -16.74
C GLY A 207 -5.71 -8.69 -16.04
N LYS A 208 -6.39 -8.93 -14.91
CA LYS A 208 -7.15 -7.88 -14.21
C LYS A 208 -6.26 -6.96 -13.39
N TRP A 209 -6.00 -5.75 -13.89
CA TRP A 209 -5.27 -4.71 -13.19
C TRP A 209 -6.19 -3.69 -12.53
N ILE A 210 -5.78 -3.23 -11.35
CA ILE A 210 -6.47 -2.21 -10.57
C ILE A 210 -5.55 -1.04 -10.34
N PHE A 211 -6.12 0.16 -10.20
CA PHE A 211 -5.39 1.37 -9.90
C PHE A 211 -6.00 2.15 -8.75
N VAL A 212 -5.18 2.97 -8.10
CA VAL A 212 -5.58 3.96 -7.11
C VAL A 212 -4.79 5.25 -7.35
N LEU A 213 -5.49 6.38 -7.39
CA LEU A 213 -4.90 7.71 -7.29
C LEU A 213 -4.99 8.20 -5.84
N SER A 214 -3.84 8.45 -5.22
CA SER A 214 -3.78 8.94 -3.84
C SER A 214 -4.12 10.42 -3.71
N PRO A 215 -4.47 10.93 -2.50
CA PRO A 215 -4.72 12.36 -2.25
C PRO A 215 -3.54 13.28 -2.58
N THR A 216 -2.33 12.74 -2.65
CA THR A 216 -1.13 13.48 -3.08
C THR A 216 -0.85 13.30 -4.57
N ARG A 217 -1.86 12.92 -5.37
CA ARG A 217 -1.79 12.67 -6.82
C ARG A 217 -0.72 11.68 -7.28
N ARG A 218 -0.33 10.73 -6.42
CA ARG A 218 0.51 9.58 -6.82
C ARG A 218 -0.40 8.46 -7.30
N LEU A 219 -0.16 7.98 -8.53
CA LEU A 219 -0.88 6.88 -9.14
C LEU A 219 -0.18 5.56 -8.82
N TYR A 220 -0.96 4.58 -8.37
CA TYR A 220 -0.50 3.21 -8.15
C TYR A 220 -1.32 2.24 -8.98
N ALA A 221 -0.68 1.28 -9.63
CA ALA A 221 -1.35 0.24 -10.39
C ALA A 221 -0.70 -1.12 -10.17
N GLY A 222 -1.50 -2.18 -10.22
CA GLY A 222 -1.02 -3.54 -10.02
C GLY A 222 -2.09 -4.59 -10.30
N GLN A 223 -1.65 -5.83 -10.44
CA GLN A 223 -2.53 -6.96 -10.71
C GLN A 223 -3.38 -7.29 -9.48
N LYS A 224 -4.71 -7.38 -9.66
CA LYS A 224 -5.65 -7.78 -8.61
C LYS A 224 -5.47 -9.27 -8.30
N LYS A 225 -5.39 -9.61 -7.02
CA LYS A 225 -5.40 -11.00 -6.53
C LYS A 225 -6.58 -11.19 -5.58
N ARG A 226 -7.55 -12.04 -5.94
CA ARG A 226 -8.76 -12.25 -5.12
C ARG A 226 -8.37 -12.69 -3.71
N GLY A 227 -8.91 -12.05 -2.67
CA GLY A 227 -8.65 -12.41 -1.27
C GLY A 227 -7.23 -12.09 -0.76
N LYS A 228 -6.38 -11.44 -1.58
CA LYS A 228 -4.98 -11.13 -1.22
C LYS A 228 -4.55 -9.71 -1.58
N PHE A 229 -5.03 -9.16 -2.69
CA PHE A 229 -4.62 -7.84 -3.17
C PHE A 229 -5.76 -7.11 -3.89
N HIS A 230 -6.22 -6.03 -3.27
CA HIS A 230 -7.31 -5.14 -3.68
C HIS A 230 -6.90 -3.67 -3.70
N HIS A 231 -7.81 -2.77 -4.07
CA HIS A 231 -7.55 -1.32 -4.07
C HIS A 231 -7.08 -0.81 -2.70
N SER A 232 -7.67 -1.33 -1.61
CA SER A 232 -7.29 -1.01 -0.23
C SER A 232 -5.82 -1.29 0.08
N SER A 233 -5.22 -2.28 -0.58
CA SER A 233 -3.80 -2.66 -0.45
C SER A 233 -2.87 -1.48 -0.70
N PHE A 234 -3.13 -0.69 -1.75
CA PHE A 234 -2.22 0.36 -2.18
C PHE A 234 -2.03 1.40 -1.10
N LEU A 235 -3.09 1.84 -0.42
CA LEU A 235 -3.02 2.89 0.57
C LEU A 235 -3.20 2.41 2.01
N ALA A 236 -3.15 1.10 2.24
CA ALA A 236 -3.42 0.46 3.53
C ALA A 236 -4.76 0.93 4.13
N GLY A 237 -5.82 0.86 3.31
CA GLY A 237 -7.18 1.31 3.67
C GLY A 237 -7.39 2.83 3.70
N GLY A 238 -6.35 3.62 3.39
CA GLY A 238 -6.43 5.08 3.34
C GLY A 238 -7.28 5.62 2.19
N ALA A 239 -7.59 6.91 2.23
CA ALA A 239 -8.45 7.57 1.26
C ALA A 239 -7.81 7.69 -0.14
N THR A 240 -8.65 7.73 -1.18
CA THR A 240 -8.25 7.79 -2.60
C THR A 240 -9.00 8.90 -3.31
N ILE A 241 -8.40 9.56 -4.31
CA ILE A 241 -9.14 10.47 -5.22
C ILE A 241 -9.97 9.62 -6.19
N ALA A 242 -9.34 8.60 -6.75
CA ALA A 242 -9.96 7.67 -7.68
C ALA A 242 -9.41 6.26 -7.47
N ALA A 243 -10.24 5.27 -7.77
CA ALA A 243 -9.85 3.86 -7.77
C ALA A 243 -10.67 3.14 -8.82
N GLY A 244 -10.08 2.13 -9.46
CA GLY A 244 -10.78 1.47 -10.56
C GLY A 244 -10.00 0.34 -11.20
N THR A 245 -10.45 -0.06 -12.39
CA THR A 245 -9.79 -1.05 -13.25
C THR A 245 -9.16 -0.33 -14.43
N VAL A 246 -8.00 -0.79 -14.88
CA VAL A 246 -7.25 -0.18 -15.99
C VAL A 246 -6.66 -1.25 -16.89
N ILE A 247 -6.60 -0.98 -18.19
CA ILE A 247 -5.80 -1.73 -19.17
C ILE A 247 -4.87 -0.75 -19.87
N ILE A 248 -3.57 -1.04 -19.84
CA ILE A 248 -2.51 -0.26 -20.46
C ILE A 248 -1.68 -1.22 -21.32
N GLU A 249 -1.46 -0.85 -22.59
CA GLU A 249 -0.68 -1.64 -23.53
C GLU A 249 0.49 -0.80 -24.03
N ASN A 250 1.72 -1.26 -23.81
CA ASN A 250 2.95 -0.54 -24.18
C ASN A 250 2.96 0.92 -23.69
N GLY A 251 2.47 1.14 -22.48
CA GLY A 251 2.33 2.46 -21.84
C GLY A 251 1.16 3.30 -22.34
N ASN A 252 0.34 2.84 -23.27
CA ASN A 252 -0.84 3.57 -23.75
C ASN A 252 -2.09 3.08 -23.01
N LEU A 253 -2.89 4.00 -22.49
CA LEU A 253 -4.18 3.66 -21.87
C LEU A 253 -5.12 3.10 -22.95
N LYS A 254 -5.79 1.98 -22.66
CA LYS A 254 -6.75 1.33 -23.59
C LYS A 254 -8.14 1.20 -22.99
N PHE A 255 -8.22 0.95 -21.69
CA PHE A 255 -9.49 0.85 -20.98
C PHE A 255 -9.37 1.42 -19.58
N ILE A 256 -10.44 2.07 -19.12
CA ILE A 256 -10.56 2.50 -17.74
C ILE A 256 -12.00 2.46 -17.25
N SER A 257 -12.15 2.08 -15.98
CA SER A 257 -13.45 2.04 -15.32
C SER A 257 -13.32 2.46 -13.85
N PRO A 258 -14.27 3.28 -13.33
CA PRO A 258 -14.33 3.67 -11.92
C PRO A 258 -14.77 2.52 -11.00
N MET A 259 -15.02 1.33 -11.55
CA MET A 259 -15.47 0.17 -10.79
C MET A 259 -14.37 -0.32 -9.85
N SER A 260 -14.50 0.09 -8.60
CA SER A 260 -13.74 -0.40 -7.48
C SER A 260 -14.71 -1.02 -6.48
N GLY A 261 -14.43 -2.25 -6.05
CA GLY A 261 -15.26 -2.91 -5.03
C GLY A 261 -15.18 -2.23 -3.66
N HIS A 262 -14.16 -1.40 -3.45
CA HIS A 262 -13.75 -0.91 -2.14
C HIS A 262 -13.93 0.60 -1.94
N TYR A 263 -13.86 1.38 -3.01
CA TYR A 263 -14.08 2.83 -3.07
C TYR A 263 -15.14 3.09 -4.14
N ARG A 264 -16.11 3.96 -3.87
CA ARG A 264 -17.19 4.27 -4.81
C ARG A 264 -17.12 5.75 -5.19
N PRO A 265 -16.21 6.14 -6.11
CA PRO A 265 -16.13 7.53 -6.55
C PRO A 265 -17.45 7.93 -7.24
N THR A 266 -17.83 9.20 -7.14
CA THR A 266 -18.95 9.76 -7.91
C THR A 266 -18.55 9.97 -9.37
N GLN A 267 -19.55 10.16 -10.24
CA GLN A 267 -19.30 10.39 -11.68
C GLN A 267 -18.46 11.65 -11.90
N GLU A 268 -18.79 12.75 -11.22
CA GLU A 268 -18.03 14.01 -11.23
C GLU A 268 -16.56 13.80 -10.83
N LYS A 269 -16.30 13.01 -9.79
CA LYS A 269 -14.93 12.70 -9.34
C LYS A 269 -14.18 11.86 -10.35
N PHE A 270 -14.88 10.94 -11.02
CA PHE A 270 -14.28 10.17 -12.09
C PHE A 270 -13.94 11.04 -13.30
N GLU A 271 -14.76 12.02 -13.64
CA GLU A 271 -14.49 13.00 -14.71
C GLU A 271 -13.30 13.92 -14.35
N SER A 272 -13.23 14.42 -13.12
CA SER A 272 -12.06 15.16 -12.60
C SER A 272 -10.78 14.32 -12.72
N PHE A 273 -10.88 13.02 -12.45
CA PHE A 273 -9.77 12.09 -12.64
C PHE A 273 -9.39 11.86 -14.11
N LEU A 274 -10.35 11.80 -15.03
CA LEU A 274 -10.05 11.74 -16.47
C LEU A 274 -9.37 13.04 -16.95
N SER A 275 -9.78 14.20 -16.42
CA SER A 275 -9.10 15.48 -16.68
C SER A 275 -7.62 15.41 -16.27
N PHE A 276 -7.30 14.83 -15.11
CA PHE A 276 -5.91 14.64 -14.68
C PHE A 276 -5.06 13.84 -15.69
N PHE A 277 -5.64 12.83 -16.34
CA PHE A 277 -4.93 12.08 -17.39
C PHE A 277 -4.75 12.91 -18.67
N LYS A 278 -5.78 13.64 -19.08
CA LYS A 278 -5.70 14.54 -20.23
C LYS A 278 -4.65 15.63 -20.03
N ASP A 279 -4.62 16.25 -18.86
CA ASP A 279 -3.62 17.26 -18.46
C ASP A 279 -2.20 16.68 -18.42
N SER A 280 -2.08 15.37 -18.19
CA SER A 280 -0.81 14.62 -18.24
C SER A 280 -0.42 14.17 -19.66
N GLY A 281 -1.18 14.60 -20.68
CA GLY A 281 -0.93 14.30 -22.10
C GLY A 281 -1.44 12.94 -22.57
N VAL A 282 -2.21 12.21 -21.75
CA VAL A 282 -2.77 10.90 -22.14
C VAL A 282 -3.86 11.12 -23.20
N ASN A 283 -3.73 10.44 -24.34
CA ASN A 283 -4.79 10.42 -25.35
C ASN A 283 -5.96 9.56 -24.85
N LEU A 284 -7.15 10.17 -24.75
CA LEU A 284 -8.38 9.50 -24.31
C LEU A 284 -9.36 9.17 -25.45
N ASP A 285 -9.08 9.60 -26.68
CA ASP A 285 -10.02 9.50 -27.81
C ASP A 285 -10.34 8.04 -28.19
N GLU A 286 -9.35 7.16 -28.05
CA GLU A 286 -9.47 5.71 -28.33
C GLU A 286 -9.62 4.86 -27.06
N VAL A 287 -9.76 5.50 -25.89
CA VAL A 287 -9.86 4.78 -24.61
C VAL A 287 -11.29 4.34 -24.37
N GLN A 288 -11.49 3.05 -24.13
CA GLN A 288 -12.77 2.54 -23.69
C GLN A 288 -13.02 2.95 -22.23
N VAL A 289 -13.90 3.93 -22.03
CA VAL A 289 -14.30 4.42 -20.71
C VAL A 289 -15.67 3.85 -20.36
N THR A 290 -15.75 3.07 -19.27
CA THR A 290 -17.06 2.67 -18.72
C THR A 290 -17.54 3.72 -17.72
N SER A 291 -18.76 4.24 -17.89
CA SER A 291 -19.40 5.13 -16.93
C SER A 291 -19.87 4.37 -15.68
N ILE A 292 -20.11 5.10 -14.59
CA ILE A 292 -20.69 4.50 -13.39
C ILE A 292 -22.12 4.07 -13.71
N VAL A 293 -22.38 2.77 -13.73
CA VAL A 293 -23.74 2.26 -13.61
C VAL A 293 -24.10 2.32 -12.13
N PRO A 294 -25.03 3.18 -11.69
CA PRO A 294 -25.47 3.17 -10.30
C PRO A 294 -26.05 1.78 -10.00
N PRO A 295 -25.64 1.12 -8.90
CA PRO A 295 -26.28 -0.13 -8.51
C PRO A 295 -27.79 0.12 -8.30
N PRO A 296 -28.66 -0.86 -8.60
CA PRO A 296 -30.08 -0.76 -8.28
C PRO A 296 -30.22 -0.36 -6.80
N SER A 297 -31.05 0.64 -6.53
CA SER A 297 -31.20 1.35 -5.25
C SER A 297 -31.00 0.46 -4.02
N GLN A 298 -29.75 0.39 -3.57
CA GLN A 298 -29.39 -0.12 -2.25
C GLN A 298 -29.23 1.08 -1.33
N ILE A 299 -29.88 0.98 -0.18
CA ILE A 299 -30.02 1.98 0.87
C ILE A 299 -28.77 2.85 0.99
N ILE A 300 -28.94 4.15 0.80
CA ILE A 300 -27.92 5.16 1.13
C ILE A 300 -27.72 5.08 2.65
N PHE A 301 -26.70 4.35 3.08
CA PHE A 301 -26.30 4.35 4.48
C PHE A 301 -25.73 5.74 4.82
N SER A 302 -26.45 6.50 5.64
CA SER A 302 -26.03 7.84 6.06
C SER A 302 -24.79 7.78 6.95
N ARG A 303 -24.07 8.90 7.08
CA ARG A 303 -22.95 9.08 8.04
C ARG A 303 -23.32 8.72 9.49
N VAL A 304 -24.61 8.68 9.84
CA VAL A 304 -25.09 8.29 11.17
C VAL A 304 -24.97 6.77 11.37
N LEU A 305 -25.20 5.97 10.33
CA LEU A 305 -25.04 4.51 10.37
C LEU A 305 -23.58 4.06 10.40
N PHE A 306 -22.66 4.83 9.77
CA PHE A 306 -21.20 4.69 9.91
C PHE A 306 -20.82 4.69 11.39
N LEU A 307 -21.22 5.75 12.09
CA LEU A 307 -20.86 5.94 13.49
C LEU A 307 -21.57 4.92 14.34
N ALA A 308 -22.87 4.66 14.11
CA ALA A 308 -23.62 3.66 14.86
C ALA A 308 -22.99 2.26 14.76
N HIS A 309 -22.57 1.80 13.59
CA HIS A 309 -21.95 0.46 13.45
C HIS A 309 -20.52 0.40 13.97
N LEU A 310 -19.71 1.46 13.76
CA LEU A 310 -18.40 1.58 14.40
C LEU A 310 -18.58 1.58 15.94
N PHE A 311 -19.65 2.22 16.42
CA PHE A 311 -20.03 2.28 17.82
C PHE A 311 -20.46 0.89 18.33
N PHE A 312 -21.39 0.21 17.66
CA PHE A 312 -21.82 -1.14 18.04
C PHE A 312 -20.65 -2.13 18.02
N SER A 313 -19.84 -2.16 16.96
CA SER A 313 -18.67 -3.03 16.80
C SER A 313 -17.63 -2.89 17.94
N LEU A 314 -17.57 -1.74 18.59
CA LEU A 314 -16.48 -1.36 19.50
C LEU A 314 -16.92 -1.10 20.93
N PHE A 315 -18.20 -0.80 21.17
CA PHE A 315 -18.74 -0.38 22.49
C PHE A 315 -19.72 -1.37 23.11
N ARG A 316 -20.10 -2.46 22.42
CA ARG A 316 -21.00 -3.44 23.03
C ARG A 316 -20.31 -4.28 24.09
#